data_AF-A0A655JDN6-F1
#
_entry.id   AF-A0A655JDN6-F1
#
_cell.length_a   1.000
_cell.length_b   1.000
_cell.length_c   1.000
_cell.angle_alpha   90.00
_cell.angle_beta   90.00
_cell.angle_gamma   90.00
#
_symmetry.space_group_name_H-M   'P 1'
#
loop_
_entity.id
_entity.type
_entity.pdbx_description
1 polymer ?
#
loop_
_entity_poly.entity_id
_entity_poly.type
_entity_poly.pdbx_seq_one_letter_code
_entity_poly.pdbx_strand_id
1 'polypeptide(L)'
;MQAHGIYNQNLQAVPPTGSISYINHSTSSIHPIVSKVEIRKEGKIGRVYYPAPYMTNDNLEYYEDAYEIGYEKIIDTYAAATQHVDQGLSLTLFFKDTATTRDVNKAQIYAWRKGIKTLYYIRLRQMALEGTEVEGCVSCML
;
A
#
# COMPACT_ATOMS: atom_id res chain seq x y z
N MET A 1 -33.98 -8.93 1.24
CA MET A 1 -33.82 -9.50 2.59
C MET A 1 -35.12 -9.97 3.23
N GLN A 2 -36.16 -9.16 3.42
CA GLN A 2 -37.29 -9.59 4.27
C GLN A 2 -38.07 -10.83 3.79
N ALA A 3 -38.24 -11.04 2.48
CA ALA A 3 -38.96 -12.21 1.96
C ALA A 3 -38.09 -13.46 1.70
N HIS A 4 -36.79 -13.26 1.42
CA HIS A 4 -35.89 -14.33 0.94
C HIS A 4 -34.54 -14.41 1.66
N GLY A 5 -34.32 -13.55 2.66
CA GLY A 5 -33.07 -13.47 3.42
C GLY A 5 -31.89 -12.93 2.64
N ILE A 6 -30.70 -13.24 3.16
CA ILE A 6 -29.39 -13.19 2.50
C ILE A 6 -28.67 -14.50 2.84
N TYR A 7 -27.96 -15.08 1.87
CA TYR A 7 -27.29 -16.37 2.08
C TYR A 7 -26.01 -16.23 2.93
N ASN A 8 -25.20 -15.22 2.62
CA ASN A 8 -23.94 -14.96 3.30
C ASN A 8 -24.15 -13.98 4.46
N GLN A 9 -23.63 -14.32 5.64
CA GLN A 9 -23.66 -13.43 6.82
C GLN A 9 -22.85 -12.15 6.59
N ASN A 10 -21.71 -12.27 5.90
CA ASN A 10 -20.79 -11.19 5.58
C ASN A 10 -20.46 -11.25 4.07
N LEU A 11 -20.20 -10.10 3.46
CA LEU A 11 -20.03 -9.97 2.01
C LEU A 11 -18.68 -9.38 1.62
N GLN A 12 -18.20 -8.36 2.32
CA GLN A 12 -17.06 -7.57 1.91
C GLN A 12 -15.99 -7.52 2.99
N ALA A 13 -14.75 -7.74 2.54
CA ALA A 13 -13.53 -7.48 3.26
C ALA A 13 -12.48 -7.02 2.24
N VAL A 14 -11.62 -6.07 2.61
CA VAL A 14 -10.58 -5.54 1.70
C VAL A 14 -9.19 -5.93 2.22
N PRO A 15 -8.62 -7.06 1.75
CA PRO A 15 -7.28 -7.48 2.13
C PRO A 15 -6.20 -6.66 1.39
N PRO A 16 -4.91 -6.79 1.78
CA PRO A 16 -3.83 -6.38 0.90
C PRO A 16 -3.77 -7.32 -0.31
N THR A 17 -3.44 -6.80 -1.48
CA THR A 17 -3.23 -7.62 -2.69
C THR A 17 -1.74 -7.72 -2.98
N GLY A 18 -1.15 -8.88 -2.70
CA GLY A 18 0.26 -9.17 -2.99
C GLY A 18 0.49 -9.44 -4.49
N SER A 19 1.10 -10.58 -4.80
CA SER A 19 1.51 -10.91 -6.18
C SER A 19 0.38 -10.93 -7.22
N ILE A 20 -0.86 -11.17 -6.80
CA ILE A 20 -2.03 -11.16 -7.69
C ILE A 20 -2.30 -9.77 -8.30
N SER A 21 -1.89 -8.69 -7.63
CA SER A 21 -2.02 -7.33 -8.18
C SER A 21 -1.14 -7.12 -9.41
N TYR A 22 0.04 -7.76 -9.46
CA TYR A 22 0.92 -7.71 -10.63
C TYR A 22 0.31 -8.42 -11.83
N ILE A 23 -0.34 -9.56 -11.60
CA ILE A 23 -1.04 -10.31 -12.66
C ILE A 23 -2.26 -9.53 -13.16
N ASN A 24 -3.03 -8.92 -12.25
CA ASN A 24 -4.23 -8.15 -12.57
C ASN A 24 -3.93 -6.74 -13.08
N HIS A 25 -2.67 -6.33 -13.13
CA HIS A 25 -2.24 -4.98 -13.48
C HIS A 25 -2.98 -3.89 -12.68
N SER A 26 -3.04 -4.07 -11.35
CA SER A 26 -3.64 -3.12 -10.41
C SER A 26 -2.61 -2.60 -9.40
N THR A 27 -2.90 -1.44 -8.80
CA THR A 27 -2.21 -1.02 -7.58
C THR A 27 -2.60 -1.95 -6.42
N SER A 28 -1.81 -1.95 -5.34
CA SER A 28 -2.10 -2.78 -4.17
C SER A 28 -3.27 -2.21 -3.36
N SER A 29 -4.36 -2.98 -3.25
CA SER A 29 -5.55 -2.60 -2.47
C SER A 29 -6.07 -1.20 -2.86
N ILE A 30 -6.67 -0.48 -1.90
CA ILE A 30 -7.21 0.88 -2.09
C ILE A 30 -6.31 1.98 -1.54
N HIS A 31 -5.12 1.63 -1.05
CA HIS A 31 -4.13 2.62 -0.61
C HIS A 31 -3.25 3.07 -1.78
N PRO A 32 -2.57 4.23 -1.67
CA PRO A 32 -1.68 4.69 -2.73
C PRO A 32 -0.51 3.75 -3.00
N ILE A 33 0.13 3.93 -4.14
CA ILE A 33 1.34 3.21 -4.53
C ILE A 33 2.48 3.48 -3.54
N VAL A 34 3.34 2.49 -3.34
CA VAL A 34 4.53 2.62 -2.46
C VAL A 34 5.75 3.20 -3.18
N SER A 35 5.74 3.12 -4.52
CA SER A 35 6.75 3.66 -5.43
C SER A 35 6.14 3.71 -6.83
N LYS A 36 6.55 4.68 -7.65
CA LYS A 36 6.17 4.76 -9.08
C LYS A 36 6.64 3.53 -9.86
N VAL A 37 7.82 3.03 -9.52
CA VAL A 37 8.35 1.75 -10.01
C VAL A 37 8.72 0.92 -8.80
N GLU A 38 7.95 -0.13 -8.54
CA GLU A 38 8.22 -1.06 -7.45
C GLU A 38 9.40 -1.96 -7.84
N ILE A 39 10.35 -2.13 -6.92
CA ILE A 39 11.51 -3.01 -7.09
C ILE A 39 11.32 -4.23 -6.22
N ARG A 40 11.30 -5.41 -6.82
CA ARG A 40 11.21 -6.69 -6.11
C ARG A 40 12.45 -7.52 -6.33
N LYS A 41 12.90 -8.21 -5.27
CA LYS A 41 13.96 -9.22 -5.37
C LYS A 41 13.31 -10.56 -5.71
N GLU A 42 13.58 -11.08 -6.91
CA GLU A 42 13.07 -12.38 -7.35
C GLU A 42 14.22 -13.34 -7.66
N GLY A 43 14.48 -14.24 -6.71
CA GLY A 43 15.35 -15.41 -6.85
C GLY A 43 16.56 -15.21 -7.78
N LYS A 44 16.65 -16.06 -8.81
CA LYS A 44 17.77 -16.10 -9.77
C LYS A 44 17.83 -14.90 -10.72
N ILE A 45 16.76 -14.11 -10.82
CA ILE A 45 16.63 -12.96 -11.73
C ILE A 45 17.20 -11.69 -11.07
N GLY A 46 17.40 -11.71 -9.75
CA GLY A 46 17.92 -10.58 -9.00
C GLY A 46 16.81 -9.59 -8.72
N ARG A 47 16.57 -8.62 -9.62
CA ARG A 47 15.59 -7.53 -9.43
C ARG A 47 14.60 -7.46 -10.58
N VAL A 48 13.32 -7.35 -10.23
CA VAL A 48 12.20 -7.11 -11.16
C VAL A 48 11.61 -5.74 -10.87
N TYR A 49 11.35 -4.99 -11.95
CA TYR A 49 10.80 -3.63 -11.89
C TYR A 49 9.35 -3.63 -12.35
N TYR A 50 8.46 -3.09 -11.54
CA TYR A 50 7.03 -3.05 -11.81
C TYR A 50 6.53 -1.59 -11.80
N PRO A 51 6.35 -0.95 -12.96
CA PRO A 51 5.76 0.38 -13.03
C PRO A 51 4.29 0.34 -12.63
N ALA A 52 3.82 1.41 -11.97
CA ALA A 52 2.42 1.52 -11.60
C ALA A 52 1.49 1.44 -12.83
N PRO A 53 0.35 0.74 -12.74
CA PRO A 53 -0.59 0.62 -13.86
C PRO A 53 -1.07 1.98 -14.39
N TYR A 54 -1.16 2.09 -15.71
CA TYR A 54 -1.59 3.30 -16.44
C TYR A 54 -0.68 4.54 -16.26
N MET A 55 0.47 4.40 -15.60
CA MET A 55 1.42 5.49 -15.44
C MET A 55 2.18 5.72 -16.75
N THR A 56 2.26 6.98 -17.15
CA THR A 56 2.97 7.46 -18.33
C THR A 56 3.81 8.68 -17.94
N ASN A 57 4.71 9.11 -18.82
CA ASN A 57 5.53 10.30 -18.54
C ASN A 57 4.69 11.58 -18.40
N ASP A 58 3.52 11.62 -19.04
CA ASP A 58 2.64 12.80 -19.05
C ASP A 58 1.76 12.90 -17.80
N ASN A 59 1.68 11.86 -16.97
CA ASN A 59 0.76 11.80 -15.82
C ASN A 59 1.45 11.42 -14.49
N LEU A 60 2.78 11.51 -14.43
CA LEU A 60 3.59 11.14 -13.26
C LEU A 60 3.20 11.86 -11.95
N GLU A 61 2.56 13.02 -12.06
CA GLU A 61 2.09 13.81 -10.92
C GLU A 61 0.93 13.15 -10.16
N TYR A 62 0.12 12.30 -10.81
CA TYR A 62 -0.99 11.59 -10.14
C TYR A 62 -0.52 10.36 -9.35
N TYR A 63 0.73 9.95 -9.53
CA TYR A 63 1.33 8.77 -8.92
C TYR A 63 2.27 9.20 -7.79
N GLU A 64 1.78 10.04 -6.88
CA GLU A 64 2.47 10.36 -5.63
C GLU A 64 2.49 9.12 -4.72
N ASP A 65 3.62 8.85 -4.08
CA ASP A 65 3.76 7.67 -3.23
C ASP A 65 3.13 7.86 -1.85
N ALA A 66 2.81 6.75 -1.19
CA ALA A 66 2.13 6.73 0.09
C ALA A 66 2.88 7.44 1.22
N TYR A 67 4.21 7.59 1.13
CA TYR A 67 5.02 8.29 2.13
C TYR A 67 4.92 9.81 1.99
N GLU A 68 4.69 10.31 0.78
CA GLU A 68 4.49 11.74 0.50
C GLU A 68 3.03 12.16 0.71
N ILE A 69 2.06 11.30 0.32
CA ILE A 69 0.63 11.54 0.55
C ILE A 69 0.28 11.69 2.03
N GLY A 70 0.95 10.94 2.91
CA GLY A 70 0.78 11.00 4.36
C GLY A 70 -0.43 10.23 4.91
N TYR A 71 -0.39 9.95 6.21
CA TYR A 71 -1.35 9.04 6.86
C TYR A 71 -2.80 9.58 6.88
N GLU A 72 -3.00 10.90 6.91
CA GLU A 72 -4.33 11.50 7.06
C GLU A 72 -5.23 11.18 5.86
N LYS A 73 -4.74 11.43 4.63
CA LYS A 73 -5.47 11.15 3.39
C LYS A 73 -5.76 9.65 3.21
N ILE A 74 -4.82 8.80 3.60
CA ILE A 74 -4.99 7.34 3.55
C ILE A 74 -6.09 6.92 4.52
N ILE A 75 -6.05 7.39 5.78
CA ILE A 75 -7.10 7.11 6.77
C ILE A 75 -8.46 7.60 6.29
N ASP A 76 -8.54 8.80 5.74
CA ASP A 76 -9.80 9.38 5.26
C ASP A 76 -10.42 8.56 4.12
N THR A 77 -9.58 8.07 3.20
CA THR A 77 -10.03 7.18 2.11
C THR A 77 -10.59 5.86 2.67
N TYR A 78 -9.89 5.27 3.64
CA TYR A 78 -10.36 4.05 4.28
C TYR A 78 -11.60 4.28 5.15
N ALA A 79 -11.73 5.44 5.78
CA ALA A 79 -12.90 5.80 6.57
C ALA A 79 -14.15 5.90 5.68
N ALA A 80 -14.02 6.50 4.49
CA ALA A 80 -15.09 6.53 3.50
C ALA A 80 -15.50 5.10 3.07
N ALA A 81 -14.53 4.23 2.77
CA ALA A 81 -14.81 2.84 2.40
C ALA A 81 -15.42 2.01 3.56
N THR A 82 -14.98 2.24 4.79
CA THR A 82 -15.41 1.52 6.00
C THR A 82 -16.91 1.62 6.24
N GLN A 83 -17.56 2.70 5.78
CA GLN A 83 -19.02 2.87 5.87
C GLN A 83 -19.81 1.81 5.08
N HIS A 84 -19.18 1.19 4.08
CA HIS A 84 -19.84 0.28 3.14
C HIS A 84 -19.32 -1.17 3.19
N VAL A 85 -18.22 -1.40 3.90
CA VAL A 85 -17.62 -2.73 4.10
C VAL A 85 -18.10 -3.28 5.44
N ASP A 86 -18.77 -4.42 5.42
CA ASP A 86 -19.34 -5.06 6.62
C ASP A 86 -18.24 -5.61 7.55
N GLN A 87 -17.17 -6.21 7.00
CA GLN A 87 -16.03 -6.68 7.79
C GLN A 87 -14.96 -5.58 7.94
N GLY A 88 -13.69 -5.88 7.66
CA GLY A 88 -12.56 -4.97 7.83
C GLY A 88 -11.79 -4.69 6.54
N LEU A 89 -10.90 -3.71 6.62
CA LEU A 89 -9.97 -3.35 5.57
C LEU A 89 -8.55 -3.35 6.15
N SER A 90 -7.60 -3.91 5.42
CA SER A 90 -6.19 -3.91 5.83
C SER A 90 -5.55 -2.55 5.56
N LEU A 91 -5.63 -1.67 6.56
CA LEU A 91 -5.05 -0.33 6.51
C LEU A 91 -3.58 -0.34 6.95
N THR A 92 -2.69 -0.05 6.00
CA THR A 92 -1.26 0.19 6.29
C THR A 92 -0.99 1.69 6.31
N LEU A 93 -0.28 2.16 7.33
CA LEU A 93 0.19 3.55 7.40
C LEU A 93 1.67 3.63 7.03
N PHE A 94 2.02 4.62 6.22
CA PHE A 94 3.36 4.80 5.70
C PHE A 94 3.98 6.06 6.29
N PHE A 95 5.17 5.93 6.86
CA PHE A 95 5.89 7.00 7.53
C PHE A 95 7.30 7.12 6.98
N LYS A 96 7.81 8.34 6.93
CA LYS A 96 9.23 8.60 6.71
C LYS A 96 10.04 8.10 7.92
N ASP A 97 11.31 7.81 7.70
CA ASP A 97 12.27 7.39 8.74
C ASP A 97 12.46 8.42 9.85
N THR A 98 12.15 9.69 9.59
CA THR A 98 12.16 10.78 10.58
C THR A 98 10.93 10.79 11.51
N ALA A 99 9.96 9.89 11.33
CA ALA A 99 8.73 9.91 12.13
C ALA A 99 8.99 9.45 13.58
N THR A 100 8.40 10.17 14.54
CA THR A 100 8.51 9.82 15.95
C THR A 100 7.40 8.85 16.37
N THR A 101 7.59 8.17 17.50
CA THR A 101 6.53 7.35 18.12
C THR A 101 5.28 8.17 18.45
N ARG A 102 5.45 9.47 18.73
CA ARG A 102 4.33 10.39 18.95
C ARG A 102 3.53 10.63 17.67
N ASP A 103 4.18 10.69 16.51
CA ASP A 103 3.49 10.87 15.22
C ASP A 103 2.68 9.63 14.86
N VAL A 104 3.25 8.44 15.10
CA VAL A 104 2.54 7.17 14.96
C VAL A 104 1.30 7.13 15.88
N ASN A 105 1.45 7.54 17.15
CA ASN A 105 0.33 7.55 18.09
C ASN A 105 -0.77 8.56 17.69
N LYS A 106 -0.39 9.74 17.18
CA LYS A 106 -1.37 10.70 16.62
C LYS A 106 -2.16 10.09 15.47
N ALA A 107 -1.51 9.39 14.56
CA ALA A 107 -2.18 8.73 13.44
C ALA A 107 -3.14 7.63 13.89
N GLN A 108 -2.77 6.85 14.91
CA GLN A 108 -3.65 5.84 15.51
C GLN A 108 -4.88 6.48 16.16
N ILE A 109 -4.70 7.56 16.93
CA ILE A 109 -5.81 8.31 17.53
C ILE A 109 -6.71 8.91 16.44
N TYR A 110 -6.12 9.42 15.36
CA TYR A 110 -6.87 9.94 14.22
C TYR A 110 -7.70 8.85 13.54
N ALA A 111 -7.10 7.69 13.25
CA ALA A 111 -7.80 6.53 12.69
C ALA A 111 -8.98 6.09 13.58
N TRP A 112 -8.76 6.00 14.89
CA TRP A 112 -9.81 5.67 15.84
C TRP A 112 -10.96 6.69 15.81
N ARG A 113 -10.64 7.99 15.83
CA ARG A 113 -11.65 9.07 15.74
C ARG A 113 -12.43 9.04 14.41
N LYS A 114 -11.82 8.57 13.33
CA LYS A 114 -12.45 8.43 12.01
C LYS A 114 -13.24 7.13 11.83
N GLY A 115 -13.31 6.28 12.86
CA GLY A 115 -14.12 5.05 12.83
C GLY A 115 -13.46 3.88 12.09
N ILE A 116 -12.13 3.91 11.91
CA ILE A 116 -11.39 2.79 11.35
C ILE A 116 -11.51 1.57 12.27
N LYS A 117 -11.89 0.42 11.69
CA LYS A 117 -12.09 -0.84 12.42
C LYS A 117 -10.76 -1.49 12.85
N THR A 118 -9.75 -1.50 11.99
CA THR A 118 -8.47 -2.17 12.22
C THR A 118 -7.30 -1.46 11.55
N LEU A 119 -6.11 -1.55 12.15
CA LEU A 119 -4.84 -1.20 11.54
C LEU A 119 -4.05 -2.48 11.28
N TYR A 120 -3.40 -2.57 10.10
CA TYR A 120 -2.62 -3.74 9.71
C TYR A 120 -1.14 -3.57 10.05
N TYR A 121 -0.45 -2.66 9.39
CA TYR A 121 0.95 -2.34 9.65
C TYR A 121 1.22 -0.85 9.71
N ILE A 122 2.27 -0.49 10.42
CA ILE A 122 2.93 0.82 10.34
C ILE A 122 4.27 0.57 9.68
N ARG A 123 4.45 1.11 8.48
CA ARG A 123 5.65 0.92 7.66
C ARG A 123 6.47 2.19 7.66
N LEU A 124 7.72 2.07 8.06
CA LEU A 124 8.72 3.14 7.94
C LEU A 124 9.45 2.99 6.61
N ARG A 125 9.74 4.12 5.96
CA ARG A 125 10.51 4.16 4.71
C ARG A 125 11.90 3.60 5.02
N GLN A 126 12.18 2.41 4.49
CA GLN A 126 13.53 1.87 4.51
C GLN A 126 14.28 2.46 3.33
N MET A 127 15.38 3.15 3.60
CA MET A 127 16.35 3.46 2.55
C MET A 127 16.87 2.13 1.97
N ALA A 128 17.21 2.12 0.68
CA ALA A 128 17.97 1.01 0.12
C ALA A 128 19.22 0.84 0.99
N LEU A 129 19.47 -0.37 1.48
CA LEU A 129 20.68 -0.67 2.24
C LEU A 129 21.89 -0.29 1.38
N GLU A 130 22.70 0.67 1.83
CA GLU A 130 24.02 0.95 1.25
C GLU A 130 24.78 -0.39 1.12
N GLY A 131 25.32 -0.65 -0.07
CA GLY A 131 26.01 -1.92 -0.38
C GLY A 131 25.13 -3.05 -0.92
N THR A 132 23.83 -2.82 -1.17
CA THR A 132 23.00 -3.77 -1.94
C THR A 132 22.85 -3.39 -3.42
N GLU A 133 23.48 -2.30 -3.84
CA GLU A 133 23.61 -1.90 -5.23
C GLU A 133 24.44 -2.94 -6.00
N VAL A 134 24.07 -3.22 -7.24
CA VAL A 134 24.90 -4.06 -8.11
C VAL A 134 26.04 -3.17 -8.57
N GLU A 135 27.19 -3.24 -7.90
CA GLU A 135 28.44 -2.69 -8.42
C GLU A 135 28.85 -3.49 -9.66
N GLY A 136 28.47 -3.01 -10.85
CA GLY A 136 28.99 -3.51 -12.12
C GLY A 136 27.97 -3.79 -13.20
N CYS A 137 28.42 -3.69 -14.46
CA CYS A 137 27.67 -4.06 -15.64
C CYS A 137 27.39 -5.57 -15.65
N VAL A 138 26.12 -5.96 -15.65
CA VAL A 138 25.68 -7.38 -15.71
C VAL A 138 26.04 -8.07 -17.04
N SER A 139 26.62 -7.34 -17.99
CA SER A 139 27.12 -7.89 -19.27
C SER A 139 28.47 -8.61 -19.16
N CYS A 140 29.17 -8.52 -18.03
CA CYS A 140 30.53 -9.05 -17.86
C CYS A 140 30.67 -10.02 -16.69
N MET A 141 29.65 -10.84 -16.41
CA MET A 141 29.79 -11.99 -15.50
C MET A 141 29.72 -13.28 -16.33
N LEU A 142 30.85 -14.00 -16.39
CA LEU A 142 31.02 -15.33 -16.98
C LEU A 142 30.32 -16.41 -16.13
#